data_AF-D4DL11-F1
#
_entry.id   AF-D4DL11-F1
#
_cell.length_a   1.000
_cell.length_b   1.000
_cell.length_c   1.000
_cell.angle_alpha   90.00
_cell.angle_beta   90.00
_cell.angle_gamma   90.00
#
_symmetry.space_group_name_H-M   'P 1'
#
loop_
_entity.id
_entity.type
_entity.pdbx_description
1 polymer ?
#
loop_
_entity_poly.entity_id
_entity_poly.type
_entity_poly.pdbx_seq_one_letter_code
_entity_poly.pdbx_strand_id
1 'polypeptide(L)'
;MDIGTVFVHAVANLYSTFTAQAKLILQEDPSSELSVDLGSRPGLELETPAGNGISLRLGSLQYGQSRDIIIRYSKASKNRTVNIRGKLVYAVDGETKEVQVQKVVNIDEISVPQAVSDYHYMRSRLCTLLRTFHPLEDTAENFSFSLRGVEEMRTKLESLATEIKGLGHTDDYNRSIIEDIAGESPHGQIGMALSSPEFYHRWGGHYHPGPLMYGKASPLFCNCRAELDGVFDNLPPPKPSRPSSSGAPHRPVRMSQYNRSSGPCFTGNCHIRISSKESELINATISLENLRPGMSVWTPHGPREVRAVLQTSVNHIDICKIGTLQITPWHPMRIQNEWEFPLNVTKEGLQYFSGDIYSVLLEPDSNSEAHAIMVENHICVTLGHGILTGEDVRAHELFGDYQLVSRKLESLPKLPNGLLHSIGVERSPESGRICGFIGGDRLLKALNVPCKIEGDHQCGGSYVKVTV
;
A
#
# COMPACT_ATOMS: atom_id res chain seq x y z
N MET A 1 -0.03 -4.53 -6.60
CA MET A 1 0.99 -4.86 -5.60
C MET A 1 2.10 -5.58 -6.33
N ASP A 2 3.34 -5.10 -6.23
CA ASP A 2 4.48 -5.74 -6.87
C ASP A 2 5.03 -6.88 -6.00
N ILE A 3 5.78 -7.81 -6.62
CA ILE A 3 6.27 -9.02 -5.95
C ILE A 3 7.34 -8.72 -4.89
N GLY A 4 8.05 -7.59 -5.03
CA GLY A 4 9.00 -7.11 -4.02
C GLY A 4 8.31 -6.74 -2.72
N THR A 5 7.23 -5.97 -2.80
CA THR A 5 6.42 -5.57 -1.65
C THR A 5 5.93 -6.79 -0.87
N VAL A 6 5.39 -7.80 -1.55
CA VAL A 6 4.88 -9.03 -0.89
C VAL A 6 6.00 -9.77 -0.16
N PHE A 7 7.14 -9.96 -0.83
CA PHE A 7 8.29 -10.65 -0.24
C PHE A 7 8.83 -9.90 0.98
N VAL A 8 9.07 -8.59 0.84
CA VAL A 8 9.60 -7.76 1.91
C VAL A 8 8.65 -7.75 3.11
N HIS A 9 7.34 -7.58 2.90
CA HIS A 9 6.36 -7.64 3.98
C HIS A 9 6.30 -9.02 4.64
N ALA A 10 6.39 -10.11 3.89
CA ALA A 10 6.40 -11.47 4.45
C ALA A 10 7.63 -11.71 5.33
N VAL A 11 8.81 -11.30 4.88
CA VAL A 11 10.06 -11.47 5.63
C VAL A 11 10.09 -10.52 6.84
N ALA A 12 9.64 -9.26 6.70
CA ALA A 12 9.51 -8.34 7.84
C ALA A 12 8.55 -8.88 8.91
N ASN A 13 7.44 -9.51 8.51
CA ASN A 13 6.53 -10.19 9.44
C ASN A 13 7.21 -11.37 10.15
N LEU A 14 8.05 -12.14 9.44
CA LEU A 14 8.81 -13.24 10.04
C LEU A 14 9.80 -12.72 11.11
N TYR A 15 10.60 -11.71 10.78
CA TYR A 15 11.59 -11.15 11.73
C TYR A 15 10.95 -10.41 12.91
N SER A 16 9.74 -9.88 12.73
CA SER A 16 8.98 -9.24 13.81
C SER A 16 8.08 -10.22 14.58
N THR A 17 8.17 -11.52 14.32
CA THR A 17 7.42 -12.53 15.10
C THR A 17 8.05 -12.71 16.48
N PHE A 18 7.27 -12.41 17.53
CA PHE A 18 7.64 -12.67 18.92
C PHE A 18 7.57 -14.16 19.27
N THR A 19 6.47 -14.81 18.87
CA THR A 19 6.29 -16.25 19.04
C THR A 19 5.46 -16.79 17.88
N ALA A 20 5.79 -17.98 17.39
CA ALA A 20 5.04 -18.63 16.32
C ALA A 20 3.76 -19.30 16.83
N GLN A 21 3.69 -19.62 18.12
CA GLN A 21 2.58 -20.35 18.72
C GLN A 21 2.27 -19.80 20.11
N ALA A 22 1.14 -19.10 20.19
CA ALA A 22 0.54 -18.66 21.44
C ALA A 22 -0.87 -19.24 21.61
N LYS A 23 -1.22 -19.47 22.87
CA LYS A 23 -2.52 -19.96 23.32
C LYS A 23 -3.00 -19.08 24.46
N LEU A 24 -4.19 -18.52 24.35
CA LEU A 24 -4.85 -17.79 25.43
C LEU A 24 -5.90 -18.69 26.07
N ILE A 25 -5.75 -18.92 27.37
CA ILE A 25 -6.69 -19.68 28.19
C ILE A 25 -7.43 -18.69 29.06
N LEU A 26 -8.75 -18.64 28.94
CA LEU A 26 -9.65 -17.82 29.74
C LEU A 26 -10.43 -18.75 30.67
N GLN A 27 -10.45 -18.42 31.95
CA GLN A 27 -11.21 -19.14 32.96
C GLN A 27 -12.07 -18.15 33.75
N GLU A 28 -13.29 -18.56 34.05
CA GLU A 28 -14.22 -17.81 34.86
C GLU A 28 -14.68 -18.59 36.10
N ASP A 29 -15.50 -17.94 36.92
CA ASP A 29 -16.20 -18.61 38.02
C ASP A 29 -17.34 -19.49 37.48
N PRO A 30 -17.72 -20.57 38.16
CA PRO A 30 -18.52 -21.66 37.57
C PRO A 30 -19.95 -21.30 37.11
N SER A 31 -20.44 -20.08 37.39
CA SER A 31 -21.83 -19.66 37.21
C SER A 31 -22.12 -18.91 35.90
N SER A 32 -21.18 -18.91 34.97
CA SER A 32 -21.17 -18.02 33.82
C SER A 32 -20.82 -18.79 32.54
N GLU A 33 -21.15 -18.23 31.37
CA GLU A 33 -20.81 -18.82 30.07
C GLU A 33 -20.18 -17.75 29.17
N LEU A 34 -18.91 -17.95 28.85
CA LEU A 34 -18.18 -17.17 27.84
C LEU A 34 -18.37 -17.78 26.44
N SER A 35 -18.44 -16.91 25.44
CA SER A 35 -18.28 -17.31 24.04
C SER A 35 -17.44 -16.29 23.28
N VAL A 36 -16.65 -16.75 22.30
CA VAL A 36 -15.83 -15.85 21.48
C VAL A 36 -16.62 -15.43 20.24
N ASP A 37 -16.60 -14.13 19.96
CA ASP A 37 -17.22 -13.56 18.77
C ASP A 37 -16.69 -14.25 17.51
N LEU A 38 -17.58 -14.58 16.58
CA LEU A 38 -17.22 -15.36 15.40
C LEU A 38 -16.12 -14.68 14.59
N GLY A 39 -16.08 -13.35 14.49
CA GLY A 39 -15.05 -12.62 13.77
C GLY A 39 -13.71 -12.50 14.50
N SER A 40 -13.72 -12.71 15.81
CA SER A 40 -12.52 -12.72 16.66
C SER A 40 -11.88 -14.11 16.76
N ARG A 41 -12.51 -15.16 16.22
CA ARG A 41 -11.91 -16.50 16.23
C ARG A 41 -10.67 -16.53 15.33
N PRO A 42 -9.54 -17.09 15.75
CA PRO A 42 -8.31 -17.11 14.94
C PRO A 42 -8.34 -18.11 13.77
N GLY A 43 -9.45 -18.83 13.55
CA GLY A 43 -9.58 -19.81 12.47
C GLY A 43 -9.00 -21.19 12.77
N LEU A 44 -8.56 -21.42 14.01
CA LEU A 44 -8.03 -22.68 14.51
C LEU A 44 -8.99 -23.26 15.56
N GLU A 45 -9.01 -24.58 15.71
CA GLU A 45 -9.87 -25.31 16.65
C GLU A 45 -9.88 -24.64 18.05
N LEU A 46 -11.09 -24.36 18.54
CA LEU A 46 -11.32 -24.03 19.93
C LEU A 46 -11.20 -25.33 20.72
N GLU A 47 -10.03 -25.60 21.29
CA GLU A 47 -9.96 -26.64 22.31
C GLU A 47 -10.80 -26.20 23.50
N THR A 48 -11.87 -26.92 23.81
CA THR A 48 -12.56 -26.82 25.09
C THR A 48 -11.62 -27.41 26.15
N PRO A 49 -11.05 -26.60 27.06
CA PRO A 49 -10.35 -27.17 28.19
C PRO A 49 -11.33 -28.00 29.03
N ALA A 50 -10.83 -29.02 29.74
CA ALA A 50 -11.63 -29.68 30.77
C ALA A 50 -12.01 -28.65 31.87
N GLY A 51 -13.22 -28.07 31.81
CA GLY A 51 -13.75 -27.11 32.79
C GLY A 51 -14.49 -25.90 32.19
N ASN A 52 -14.82 -24.90 33.02
CA ASN A 52 -15.55 -23.67 32.64
C ASN A 52 -14.60 -22.60 32.08
N GLY A 53 -13.90 -22.92 31.00
CA GLY A 53 -12.97 -22.00 30.36
C GLY A 53 -12.96 -22.12 28.84
N ILE A 54 -12.36 -21.13 28.18
CA ILE A 54 -12.13 -21.12 26.73
C ILE A 54 -10.63 -21.16 26.49
N SER A 55 -10.19 -21.99 25.55
CA SER A 55 -8.83 -21.97 25.06
C SER A 55 -8.80 -21.53 23.59
N LEU A 56 -8.00 -20.51 23.31
CA LEU A 56 -7.88 -19.86 22.00
C LEU A 56 -6.46 -20.05 21.48
N ARG A 57 -6.30 -20.75 20.37
CA ARG A 57 -5.01 -20.84 19.67
C ARG A 57 -4.80 -19.57 18.86
N LEU A 58 -3.98 -18.64 19.37
CA LEU A 58 -3.73 -17.34 18.74
C LEU A 58 -2.79 -17.41 17.53
N GLY A 59 -2.05 -18.51 17.38
CA GLY A 59 -1.04 -18.64 16.33
C GLY A 59 0.15 -17.74 16.64
N SER A 60 0.65 -17.01 15.64
CA SER A 60 1.80 -16.13 15.80
C SER A 60 1.41 -14.77 16.40
N LEU A 61 2.23 -14.30 17.34
CA LEU A 61 2.20 -12.94 17.86
C LEU A 61 3.40 -12.17 17.33
N GLN A 62 3.18 -10.92 16.93
CA GLN A 62 4.21 -10.03 16.40
C GLN A 62 4.55 -8.94 17.42
N TYR A 63 5.80 -8.53 17.48
CA TYR A 63 6.23 -7.40 18.28
C TYR A 63 5.50 -6.13 17.85
N GLY A 64 4.99 -5.35 18.80
CA GLY A 64 4.32 -4.07 18.53
C GLY A 64 2.96 -4.19 17.82
N GLN A 65 2.38 -5.40 17.76
CA GLN A 65 1.06 -5.63 17.20
C GLN A 65 0.21 -6.45 18.17
N SER A 66 -0.83 -5.82 18.73
CA SER A 66 -1.75 -6.48 19.65
C SER A 66 -2.60 -7.54 18.96
N ARG A 67 -2.94 -8.60 19.71
CA ARG A 67 -4.07 -9.48 19.38
C ARG A 67 -5.25 -9.12 20.26
N ASP A 68 -6.27 -8.56 19.63
CA ASP A 68 -7.46 -8.07 20.30
C ASP A 68 -8.64 -8.99 20.00
N ILE A 69 -9.27 -9.50 21.06
CA ILE A 69 -10.29 -10.56 21.00
C ILE A 69 -11.55 -10.07 21.68
N ILE A 70 -12.68 -10.19 20.97
CA ILE A 70 -14.00 -9.88 21.53
C ILE A 70 -14.60 -11.15 22.13
N ILE A 71 -14.89 -11.07 23.42
CA ILE A 71 -15.52 -12.12 24.19
C ILE A 71 -16.92 -11.65 24.56
N ARG A 72 -17.91 -12.49 24.29
CA ARG A 72 -19.29 -12.31 24.70
C ARG A 72 -19.51 -13.04 26.01
N TYR A 73 -20.13 -12.36 26.95
CA TYR A 73 -20.48 -12.89 28.26
C TYR A 73 -22.00 -13.09 28.34
N SER A 74 -22.43 -14.33 28.57
CA SER A 74 -23.86 -14.66 28.72
C SER A 74 -24.28 -14.44 30.19
N LYS A 75 -25.38 -13.70 30.36
CA LYS A 75 -25.82 -13.14 31.64
C LYS A 75 -26.58 -14.19 32.47
N ALA A 76 -25.91 -15.25 32.88
CA ALA A 76 -26.52 -16.28 33.74
C ALA A 76 -26.60 -15.86 35.22
N SER A 77 -25.77 -14.91 35.67
CA SER A 77 -25.72 -14.47 37.07
C SER A 77 -26.19 -13.01 37.25
N LYS A 78 -26.88 -12.74 38.37
CA LYS A 78 -27.30 -11.38 38.79
C LYS A 78 -26.12 -10.46 39.16
N ASN A 79 -24.89 -10.96 39.11
CA ASN A 79 -23.68 -10.21 39.46
C ASN A 79 -23.25 -9.33 38.29
N ARG A 80 -22.99 -8.05 38.60
CA ARG A 80 -22.44 -7.06 37.65
C ARG A 80 -20.92 -7.10 37.55
N THR A 81 -20.27 -7.89 38.42
CA THR A 81 -18.83 -8.10 38.42
C THR A 81 -18.51 -9.49 37.91
N VAL A 82 -17.55 -9.59 37.00
CA VAL A 82 -17.04 -10.83 36.44
C VAL A 82 -15.56 -10.93 36.76
N ASN A 83 -15.16 -12.04 37.35
CA ASN A 83 -13.76 -12.34 37.60
C ASN A 83 -13.23 -13.19 36.45
N ILE A 84 -12.34 -12.61 35.64
CA ILE A 84 -11.75 -13.28 34.49
C ILE A 84 -10.28 -13.54 34.80
N ARG A 85 -9.88 -14.82 34.72
CA ARG A 85 -8.47 -15.22 34.73
C ARG A 85 -8.04 -15.52 33.30
N GLY A 86 -7.09 -14.74 32.80
CA GLY A 86 -6.44 -14.98 31.51
C GLY A 86 -5.04 -15.55 31.72
N LYS A 87 -4.71 -16.64 31.04
CA LYS A 87 -3.39 -17.24 31.01
C LYS A 87 -2.91 -17.32 29.56
N LEU A 88 -1.87 -16.58 29.23
CA LEU A 88 -1.18 -16.69 27.96
C LEU A 88 -0.08 -17.73 28.08
N VAL A 89 -0.10 -18.73 27.20
CA VAL A 89 0.96 -19.75 27.06
C VAL A 89 1.59 -19.56 25.69
N TYR A 90 2.91 -19.49 25.62
CA TYR A 90 3.61 -19.19 24.37
C TYR A 90 5.02 -19.80 24.36
N ALA A 91 5.59 -20.01 23.18
CA ALA A 91 6.92 -20.60 23.02
C ALA A 91 7.95 -19.56 22.57
N VAL A 92 9.06 -19.44 23.30
CA VAL A 92 10.21 -18.57 22.93
C VAL A 92 11.48 -19.35 23.19
N ASP A 93 12.41 -19.35 22.23
CA ASP A 93 13.71 -20.03 22.31
C ASP A 93 13.60 -21.54 22.61
N GLY A 94 12.52 -22.18 22.14
CA GLY A 94 12.26 -23.60 22.38
C GLY A 94 11.67 -23.92 23.77
N GLU A 95 11.49 -22.91 24.62
CA GLU A 95 10.87 -23.06 25.93
C GLU A 95 9.42 -22.55 25.94
N THR A 96 8.55 -23.30 26.61
CA THR A 96 7.18 -22.85 26.87
C THR A 96 7.17 -21.92 28.09
N LYS A 97 6.69 -20.71 27.89
CA LYS A 97 6.49 -19.70 28.93
C LYS A 97 5.01 -19.44 29.14
N GLU A 98 4.67 -18.97 30.32
CA GLU A 98 3.31 -18.59 30.67
C GLU A 98 3.26 -17.30 31.46
N VAL A 99 2.21 -16.51 31.20
CA VAL A 99 1.89 -15.29 31.94
C VAL A 99 0.41 -15.36 32.29
N GLN A 100 0.09 -15.11 33.56
CA GLN A 100 -1.28 -15.14 34.05
C GLN A 100 -1.67 -13.79 34.63
N VAL A 101 -2.87 -13.34 34.29
CA VAL A 101 -3.49 -12.12 34.80
C VAL A 101 -4.87 -12.48 35.32
N GLN A 102 -5.23 -11.93 36.47
CA GLN A 102 -6.58 -12.00 37.01
C GLN A 102 -7.13 -10.59 37.07
N LYS A 103 -8.33 -10.39 36.52
CA LYS A 103 -9.00 -9.09 36.51
C LYS A 103 -10.45 -9.24 36.92
N VAL A 104 -10.87 -8.43 37.89
CA VAL A 104 -12.28 -8.24 38.21
C VAL A 104 -12.78 -7.09 37.36
N VAL A 105 -13.77 -7.37 36.51
CA VAL A 105 -14.32 -6.42 35.55
C VAL A 105 -15.77 -6.14 35.94
N ASN A 106 -16.11 -4.86 36.08
CA ASN A 106 -17.50 -4.45 36.12
C ASN A 106 -18.03 -4.40 34.68
N ILE A 107 -19.13 -5.10 34.40
CA ILE A 107 -19.71 -5.18 33.04
C ILE A 107 -20.11 -3.79 32.51
N ASP A 108 -20.39 -2.85 33.40
CA ASP A 108 -20.77 -1.48 33.07
C ASP A 108 -19.54 -0.56 32.81
N GLU A 109 -18.30 -1.04 33.06
CA GLU A 109 -17.08 -0.25 32.89
C GLU A 109 -16.43 -0.46 31.52
N ILE A 110 -16.04 0.66 30.91
CA ILE A 110 -15.41 0.71 29.59
C ILE A 110 -13.97 1.11 29.80
N SER A 111 -13.06 0.14 29.64
CA SER A 111 -11.63 0.38 29.88
C SER A 111 -10.88 0.92 28.67
N VAL A 112 -11.53 1.06 27.51
CA VAL A 112 -10.91 1.48 26.25
C VAL A 112 -11.65 2.65 25.59
N PRO A 113 -10.95 3.52 24.83
CA PRO A 113 -11.60 4.59 24.07
C PRO A 113 -12.65 4.04 23.09
N GLN A 114 -13.71 4.81 22.84
CA GLN A 114 -14.82 4.35 21.99
C GLN A 114 -14.39 4.03 20.57
N ALA A 115 -13.59 4.91 19.95
CA ALA A 115 -13.06 4.67 18.60
C ALA A 115 -12.29 3.34 18.51
N VAL A 116 -11.53 2.97 19.55
CA VAL A 116 -10.81 1.69 19.62
C VAL A 116 -11.80 0.53 19.73
N SER A 117 -12.80 0.67 20.61
CA SER A 117 -13.84 -0.35 20.78
C SER A 117 -14.62 -0.59 19.49
N ASP A 118 -15.06 0.49 18.84
CA ASP A 118 -15.81 0.47 17.59
C ASP A 118 -14.98 -0.14 16.46
N TYR A 119 -13.70 0.23 16.34
CA TYR A 119 -12.80 -0.40 15.37
C TYR A 119 -12.78 -1.92 15.50
N HIS A 120 -12.53 -2.43 16.71
CA HIS A 120 -12.45 -3.88 16.92
C HIS A 120 -13.80 -4.56 16.70
N TYR A 121 -14.89 -3.94 17.15
CA TYR A 121 -16.23 -4.48 16.98
C TYR A 121 -16.66 -4.53 15.52
N MET A 122 -16.50 -3.43 14.79
CA MET A 122 -16.80 -3.34 13.35
C MET A 122 -15.92 -4.28 12.53
N ARG A 123 -14.61 -4.35 12.84
CA ARG A 123 -13.70 -5.32 12.22
C ARG A 123 -14.13 -6.75 12.48
N SER A 124 -14.55 -7.10 13.70
CA SER A 124 -15.05 -8.44 14.01
C SER A 124 -16.34 -8.76 13.24
N ARG A 125 -17.23 -7.79 13.08
CA ARG A 125 -18.42 -7.96 12.23
C ARG A 125 -18.07 -8.15 10.75
N LEU A 126 -17.08 -7.41 10.25
CA LEU A 126 -16.58 -7.60 8.88
C LEU A 126 -15.95 -8.99 8.73
N CYS A 127 -15.07 -9.42 9.64
CA CYS A 127 -14.50 -10.77 9.61
C CYS A 127 -15.58 -11.85 9.67
N THR A 128 -16.63 -11.64 10.48
CA THR A 128 -17.79 -12.55 10.54
C THR A 128 -18.48 -12.65 9.20
N LEU A 129 -18.73 -11.51 8.55
CA LEU A 129 -19.33 -11.45 7.22
C LEU A 129 -18.43 -12.14 6.17
N LEU A 130 -17.13 -11.87 6.17
CA LEU A 130 -16.20 -12.52 5.24
C LEU A 130 -16.20 -14.05 5.40
N ARG A 131 -16.33 -14.54 6.64
CA ARG A 131 -16.37 -15.99 6.94
C ARG A 131 -17.64 -16.69 6.48
N THR A 132 -18.75 -15.99 6.26
CA THR A 132 -19.91 -16.62 5.63
C THR A 132 -19.63 -16.98 4.17
N PHE A 133 -18.67 -16.28 3.55
CA PHE A 133 -18.25 -16.53 2.17
C PHE A 133 -17.00 -17.38 2.07
N HIS A 134 -16.16 -17.34 3.10
CA HIS A 134 -14.92 -18.10 3.22
C HIS A 134 -14.88 -18.82 4.57
N PRO A 135 -15.58 -19.96 4.69
CA PRO A 135 -15.49 -20.79 5.88
C PRO A 135 -14.02 -21.12 6.18
N LEU A 136 -13.69 -21.09 7.46
CA LEU A 136 -12.40 -21.55 7.97
C LEU A 136 -12.44 -23.08 8.01
N GLU A 137 -12.31 -23.73 6.85
CA GLU A 137 -12.04 -25.17 6.80
C GLU A 137 -10.54 -25.39 6.56
N ASP A 138 -9.97 -26.42 7.19
CA ASP A 138 -8.54 -26.80 7.09
C ASP A 138 -8.10 -27.17 5.65
N THR A 139 -9.01 -27.13 4.68
CA THR A 139 -8.79 -27.45 3.26
C THR A 139 -9.09 -26.26 2.33
N ALA A 140 -8.84 -25.02 2.78
CA ALA A 140 -9.05 -23.79 2.02
C ALA A 140 -8.43 -23.77 0.61
N GLU A 141 -7.49 -24.67 0.30
CA GLU A 141 -6.92 -24.84 -1.05
C GLU A 141 -7.94 -25.29 -2.12
N ASN A 142 -9.09 -25.86 -1.74
CA ASN A 142 -10.13 -26.34 -2.67
C ASN A 142 -11.47 -25.60 -2.58
N PHE A 143 -11.54 -24.47 -1.85
CA PHE A 143 -12.80 -23.74 -1.73
C PHE A 143 -13.18 -23.07 -3.05
N SER A 144 -14.32 -23.47 -3.61
CA SER A 144 -14.87 -22.88 -4.84
C SER A 144 -15.85 -21.76 -4.49
N PHE A 145 -15.55 -20.57 -4.98
CA PHE A 145 -16.44 -19.42 -4.85
C PHE A 145 -17.74 -19.65 -5.60
N SER A 146 -18.84 -19.60 -4.88
CA SER A 146 -20.17 -19.59 -5.46
C SER A 146 -20.67 -18.17 -5.58
N LEU A 147 -21.09 -17.76 -6.78
CA LEU A 147 -21.81 -16.49 -6.97
C LEU A 147 -23.19 -16.46 -6.28
N ARG A 148 -23.66 -17.60 -5.76
CA ARG A 148 -24.97 -17.71 -5.11
C ARG A 148 -24.96 -16.91 -3.80
N GLY A 149 -25.79 -15.87 -3.74
CA GLY A 149 -25.91 -15.00 -2.55
C GLY A 149 -24.97 -13.79 -2.53
N VAL A 150 -24.21 -13.53 -3.62
CA VAL A 150 -23.31 -12.37 -3.70
C VAL A 150 -24.06 -11.03 -3.58
N GLU A 151 -25.28 -10.93 -4.11
CA GLU A 151 -26.10 -9.72 -3.98
C GLU A 151 -26.47 -9.40 -2.53
N GLU A 152 -26.89 -10.43 -1.78
CA GLU A 152 -27.21 -10.30 -0.35
C GLU A 152 -25.97 -9.88 0.44
N MET A 153 -24.80 -10.40 0.05
CA MET A 153 -23.53 -10.05 0.68
C MET A 153 -23.08 -8.64 0.37
N ARG A 154 -23.24 -8.18 -0.87
CA ARG A 154 -22.99 -6.80 -1.24
C ARG A 154 -23.87 -5.86 -0.42
N THR A 155 -25.15 -6.17 -0.31
CA THR A 155 -26.10 -5.43 0.52
C THR A 155 -25.67 -5.40 2.01
N LYS A 156 -25.24 -6.54 2.56
CA LYS A 156 -24.74 -6.62 3.94
C LYS A 156 -23.45 -5.82 4.15
N LEU A 157 -22.56 -5.84 3.16
CA LEU A 157 -21.28 -5.12 3.19
C LEU A 157 -21.51 -3.60 3.09
N GLU A 158 -22.41 -3.15 2.22
CA GLU A 158 -22.84 -1.76 2.08
C GLU A 158 -23.52 -1.24 3.35
N SER A 159 -24.38 -2.06 3.95
CA SER A 159 -25.01 -1.75 5.25
C SER A 159 -23.96 -1.59 6.35
N LEU A 160 -22.97 -2.49 6.42
CA LEU A 160 -21.87 -2.38 7.38
C LEU A 160 -21.01 -1.13 7.13
N ALA A 161 -20.69 -0.81 5.88
CA ALA A 161 -19.96 0.40 5.52
C ALA A 161 -20.73 1.67 5.92
N THR A 162 -22.05 1.68 5.74
CA THR A 162 -22.92 2.79 6.15
C THR A 162 -22.93 2.95 7.67
N GLU A 163 -23.01 1.85 8.40
CA GLU A 163 -22.96 1.86 9.86
C GLU A 163 -21.62 2.40 10.39
N ILE A 164 -20.50 1.91 9.85
CA ILE A 164 -19.16 2.39 10.22
C ILE A 164 -19.01 3.89 9.93
N LYS A 165 -19.45 4.36 8.75
CA LYS A 165 -19.45 5.80 8.42
C LYS A 165 -20.33 6.61 9.39
N GLY A 166 -21.47 6.05 9.80
CA GLY A 166 -22.38 6.67 10.76
C GLY A 166 -21.81 6.87 12.17
N LEU A 167 -20.77 6.11 12.55
CA LEU A 167 -20.06 6.30 13.82
C LEU A 167 -19.23 7.59 13.85
N GLY A 168 -18.90 8.17 12.69
CA GLY A 168 -18.25 9.49 12.60
C GLY A 168 -16.77 9.52 13.02
N HIS A 169 -16.12 8.36 13.16
CA HIS A 169 -14.70 8.28 13.51
C HIS A 169 -13.80 8.71 12.34
N THR A 170 -12.76 9.48 12.64
CA THR A 170 -11.79 9.99 11.64
C THR A 170 -10.39 9.44 11.83
N ASP A 171 -10.18 8.58 12.84
CA ASP A 171 -8.90 7.94 13.06
C ASP A 171 -8.57 6.91 11.97
N ASP A 172 -7.28 6.65 11.79
CA ASP A 172 -6.79 5.78 10.74
C ASP A 172 -7.32 4.35 10.82
N TYR A 173 -7.57 3.83 12.02
CA TYR A 173 -8.04 2.45 12.19
C TYR A 173 -9.46 2.30 11.68
N ASN A 174 -10.38 3.17 12.10
CA ASN A 174 -11.76 3.12 11.62
C ASN A 174 -11.86 3.45 10.12
N ARG A 175 -11.07 4.41 9.64
CA ARG A 175 -11.01 4.74 8.21
C ARG A 175 -10.49 3.57 7.37
N SER A 176 -9.51 2.81 7.83
CA SER A 176 -8.95 1.69 7.06
C SER A 176 -10.00 0.62 6.73
N ILE A 177 -10.97 0.39 7.62
CA ILE A 177 -12.06 -0.57 7.36
C ILE A 177 -12.91 -0.10 6.17
N ILE A 178 -13.24 1.19 6.12
CA ILE A 178 -13.99 1.76 4.99
C ILE A 178 -13.18 1.73 3.70
N GLU A 179 -11.89 2.05 3.78
CA GLU A 179 -11.00 1.98 2.62
C GLU A 179 -10.93 0.56 2.06
N ASP A 180 -10.87 -0.48 2.90
CA ASP A 180 -10.87 -1.87 2.43
C ASP A 180 -12.22 -2.28 1.81
N ILE A 181 -13.34 -1.82 2.37
CA ILE A 181 -14.69 -2.15 1.88
C ILE A 181 -15.04 -1.40 0.59
N ALA A 182 -14.89 -0.08 0.59
CA ALA A 182 -15.43 0.84 -0.41
C ALA A 182 -14.53 2.05 -0.68
N GLY A 183 -13.20 1.90 -0.51
CA GLY A 183 -12.24 2.92 -0.91
C GLY A 183 -12.14 3.06 -2.43
N GLU A 184 -11.65 4.23 -2.88
CA GLU A 184 -11.35 4.46 -4.30
C GLU A 184 -10.12 3.65 -4.73
N SER A 185 -10.05 3.25 -6.01
CA SER A 185 -8.92 2.49 -6.56
C SER A 185 -7.58 3.18 -6.22
N PRO A 186 -6.63 2.45 -5.59
CA PRO A 186 -6.47 1.00 -5.58
C PRO A 186 -7.06 0.29 -4.33
N HIS A 187 -7.79 1.02 -3.49
CA HIS A 187 -8.51 0.51 -2.32
C HIS A 187 -9.87 -0.10 -2.72
N GLY A 188 -10.71 -0.43 -1.73
CA GLY A 188 -12.05 -0.99 -1.97
C GLY A 188 -12.04 -2.44 -2.44
N GLN A 189 -10.92 -3.14 -2.23
CA GLN A 189 -10.68 -4.45 -2.81
C GLN A 189 -11.64 -5.53 -2.28
N ILE A 190 -12.19 -5.39 -1.06
CA ILE A 190 -13.23 -6.29 -0.54
C ILE A 190 -14.54 -6.11 -1.33
N GLY A 191 -14.95 -4.87 -1.58
CA GLY A 191 -16.12 -4.58 -2.42
C GLY A 191 -15.91 -5.03 -3.87
N MET A 192 -14.73 -4.73 -4.43
CA MET A 192 -14.36 -5.12 -5.81
C MET A 192 -14.34 -6.64 -5.98
N ALA A 193 -13.87 -7.39 -4.98
CA ALA A 193 -13.90 -8.85 -5.02
C ALA A 193 -15.30 -9.44 -5.17
N LEU A 194 -16.36 -8.73 -4.76
CA LEU A 194 -17.75 -9.16 -4.90
C LEU A 194 -18.42 -8.66 -6.19
N SER A 195 -17.69 -7.96 -7.05
CA SER A 195 -18.22 -7.41 -8.31
C SER A 195 -18.12 -8.40 -9.49
N SER A 196 -17.12 -9.28 -9.50
CA SER A 196 -16.98 -10.31 -10.52
C SER A 196 -16.21 -11.54 -10.03
N PRO A 197 -16.45 -12.73 -10.61
CA PRO A 197 -15.62 -13.91 -10.36
C PRO A 197 -14.13 -13.68 -10.60
N GLU A 198 -13.78 -12.90 -11.62
CA GLU A 198 -12.41 -12.60 -11.98
C GLU A 198 -11.71 -11.80 -10.88
N PHE A 199 -12.37 -10.77 -10.33
CA PHE A 199 -11.84 -9.99 -9.22
C PHE A 199 -11.80 -10.78 -7.93
N TYR A 200 -12.77 -11.67 -7.70
CA TYR A 200 -12.72 -12.58 -6.59
C TYR A 200 -11.51 -13.51 -6.65
N HIS A 201 -11.28 -14.17 -7.79
CA HIS A 201 -10.14 -15.07 -7.96
C HIS A 201 -8.81 -14.34 -7.86
N ARG A 202 -8.77 -13.07 -8.27
CA ARG A 202 -7.57 -12.24 -8.22
C ARG A 202 -7.26 -11.67 -6.84
N TRP A 203 -8.27 -11.29 -6.07
CA TRP A 203 -8.12 -10.53 -4.82
C TRP A 203 -8.95 -11.11 -3.67
N GLY A 204 -10.21 -11.45 -3.93
CA GLY A 204 -11.19 -11.93 -2.94
C GLY A 204 -10.73 -13.14 -2.12
N GLY A 205 -10.10 -14.11 -2.77
CA GLY A 205 -9.58 -15.32 -2.14
C GLY A 205 -8.54 -15.09 -1.03
N HIS A 206 -7.96 -13.90 -0.92
CA HIS A 206 -6.88 -13.59 0.01
C HIS A 206 -7.34 -12.92 1.32
N TYR A 207 -8.63 -12.63 1.49
CA TYR A 207 -9.18 -11.94 2.67
C TYR A 207 -9.51 -12.86 3.86
N HIS A 208 -9.06 -14.11 3.88
CA HIS A 208 -9.35 -15.09 4.95
C HIS A 208 -9.15 -14.60 6.40
N PRO A 209 -8.10 -13.82 6.76
CA PRO A 209 -7.94 -13.30 8.13
C PRO A 209 -8.74 -12.01 8.42
N GLY A 210 -9.36 -11.42 7.40
CA GLY A 210 -9.97 -10.09 7.43
C GLY A 210 -8.94 -8.95 7.45
N PRO A 211 -9.38 -7.70 7.26
CA PRO A 211 -8.47 -6.55 7.21
C PRO A 211 -7.87 -6.25 8.59
N LEU A 212 -6.59 -5.91 8.59
CA LEU A 212 -5.84 -5.50 9.77
C LEU A 212 -4.68 -4.59 9.33
N MET A 213 -4.40 -3.53 10.08
CA MET A 213 -3.22 -2.71 9.85
C MET A 213 -1.97 -3.39 10.42
N TYR A 214 -1.46 -4.38 9.70
CA TYR A 214 -0.29 -5.16 10.11
C TYR A 214 0.94 -4.29 10.33
N GLY A 215 1.63 -4.51 11.44
CA GLY A 215 2.93 -3.88 11.73
C GLY A 215 2.94 -2.36 11.86
N LYS A 216 1.81 -1.65 11.70
CA LYS A 216 1.76 -0.17 11.69
C LYS A 216 2.35 0.46 12.95
N ALA A 217 2.09 -0.14 14.10
CA ALA A 217 2.58 0.31 15.40
C ALA A 217 3.88 -0.40 15.85
N SER A 218 4.50 -1.20 14.99
CA SER A 218 5.70 -1.97 15.31
C SER A 218 6.95 -1.32 14.73
N PRO A 219 7.79 -0.67 15.55
CA PRO A 219 9.06 -0.12 15.08
C PRO A 219 9.97 -1.20 14.49
N LEU A 220 9.93 -2.42 15.05
CA LEU A 220 10.71 -3.55 14.54
C LEU A 220 10.26 -3.95 13.13
N PHE A 221 8.97 -4.13 12.90
CA PHE A 221 8.45 -4.43 11.57
C PHE A 221 8.81 -3.32 10.57
N CYS A 222 8.59 -2.05 10.93
CA CYS A 222 8.88 -0.91 10.06
C CYS A 222 10.37 -0.83 9.69
N ASN A 223 11.27 -1.05 10.65
CA ASN A 223 12.72 -1.06 10.42
C ASN A 223 13.14 -2.25 9.57
N CYS A 224 12.68 -3.46 9.90
CA CYS A 224 12.96 -4.66 9.10
C CYS A 224 12.48 -4.47 7.66
N ARG A 225 11.28 -3.91 7.47
CA ARG A 225 10.74 -3.64 6.14
C ARG A 225 11.63 -2.66 5.36
N ALA A 226 12.00 -1.53 5.96
CA ALA A 226 12.85 -0.52 5.32
C ALA A 226 14.24 -1.08 4.95
N GLU A 227 14.84 -1.88 5.83
CA GLU A 227 16.12 -2.54 5.58
C GLU A 227 15.99 -3.60 4.48
N LEU A 228 14.95 -4.43 4.54
CA LEU A 228 14.67 -5.48 3.55
C LEU A 228 14.33 -4.91 2.18
N ASP A 229 13.62 -3.78 2.07
CA ASP A 229 13.43 -3.06 0.81
C ASP A 229 14.79 -2.68 0.21
N GLY A 230 15.68 -2.10 1.03
CA GLY A 230 17.04 -1.77 0.62
C GLY A 230 17.87 -2.99 0.21
N VAL A 231 17.80 -4.10 0.95
CA VAL A 231 18.53 -5.34 0.63
C VAL A 231 17.95 -6.01 -0.60
N PHE A 232 16.62 -6.12 -0.70
CA PHE A 232 15.91 -6.75 -1.81
C PHE A 232 16.26 -6.05 -3.12
N ASP A 233 16.29 -4.72 -3.15
CA ASP A 233 16.68 -3.97 -4.33
C ASP A 233 18.10 -4.28 -4.84
N ASN A 234 18.98 -4.73 -3.94
CA ASN A 234 20.39 -5.04 -4.17
C ASN A 234 20.72 -6.53 -4.30
N LEU A 235 19.72 -7.43 -4.15
CA LEU A 235 19.93 -8.86 -4.31
C LEU A 235 20.36 -9.20 -5.76
N PRO A 236 21.27 -10.18 -5.94
CA PRO A 236 21.60 -10.67 -7.27
C PRO A 236 20.37 -11.31 -7.93
N PRO A 237 20.27 -11.24 -9.27
CA PRO A 237 19.18 -11.88 -10.02
C PRO A 237 18.96 -13.34 -9.61
N PRO A 238 17.70 -13.82 -9.55
CA PRO A 238 17.46 -15.24 -9.36
C PRO A 238 18.03 -16.00 -10.57
N LYS A 239 18.75 -17.09 -10.30
CA LYS A 239 19.21 -17.97 -11.38
C LYS A 239 18.00 -18.65 -12.02
N PRO A 240 17.81 -18.53 -13.34
CA PRO A 240 16.67 -19.14 -14.02
C PRO A 240 16.72 -20.66 -13.88
N SER A 241 15.59 -21.25 -13.47
CA SER A 241 15.44 -22.70 -13.31
C SER A 241 15.10 -23.43 -14.62
N ARG A 242 14.88 -22.70 -15.73
CA ARG A 242 14.61 -23.25 -17.06
C ARG A 242 15.64 -22.76 -18.08
N PRO A 243 16.24 -23.65 -18.89
CA PRO A 243 17.11 -23.25 -19.98
C PRO A 243 16.31 -22.51 -21.07
N SER A 244 16.91 -21.45 -21.62
CA SER A 244 16.40 -20.69 -22.75
C SER A 244 16.20 -21.62 -23.97
N SER A 245 14.97 -21.69 -24.49
CA SER A 245 14.63 -22.50 -25.68
C SER A 245 15.18 -21.89 -26.98
N SER A 246 15.70 -20.66 -26.95
CA SER A 246 16.07 -19.89 -28.13
C SER A 246 17.58 -19.65 -28.30
N GLY A 247 18.44 -20.21 -27.45
CA GLY A 247 19.90 -20.04 -27.55
C GLY A 247 20.41 -18.61 -27.30
N ALA A 248 19.52 -17.66 -27.00
CA ALA A 248 19.87 -16.29 -26.65
C ALA A 248 20.46 -16.22 -25.23
N PRO A 249 21.52 -15.41 -25.00
CA PRO A 249 22.12 -15.25 -23.68
C PRO A 249 21.11 -14.67 -22.69
N HIS A 250 21.03 -15.28 -21.50
CA HIS A 250 20.11 -14.87 -20.45
C HIS A 250 20.50 -13.50 -19.89
N ARG A 251 19.59 -12.52 -19.96
CA ARG A 251 19.81 -11.18 -19.40
C ARG A 251 19.63 -11.19 -17.87
N PRO A 252 20.56 -10.65 -17.07
CA PRO A 252 20.41 -10.62 -15.61
C PRO A 252 19.32 -9.63 -15.18
N VAL A 253 18.26 -10.10 -14.52
CA VAL A 253 17.16 -9.27 -13.99
C VAL A 253 17.50 -8.84 -12.56
N ARG A 254 17.67 -7.54 -12.28
CA ARG A 254 17.97 -7.08 -10.90
C ARG A 254 16.71 -7.10 -10.05
N MET A 255 16.83 -7.46 -8.77
CA MET A 255 15.67 -7.62 -7.89
C MET A 255 14.88 -6.31 -7.70
N SER A 256 15.54 -5.15 -7.72
CA SER A 256 14.87 -3.84 -7.79
C SER A 256 13.92 -3.65 -8.99
N GLN A 257 14.04 -4.39 -10.10
CA GLN A 257 13.07 -4.34 -11.21
C GLN A 257 11.67 -4.82 -10.78
N TYR A 258 11.60 -5.66 -9.75
CA TYR A 258 10.34 -6.12 -9.17
C TYR A 258 9.68 -5.12 -8.22
N ASN A 259 10.31 -3.96 -7.98
CA ASN A 259 9.85 -2.87 -7.10
C ASN A 259 9.88 -1.50 -7.82
N ARG A 260 9.98 -1.50 -9.17
CA ARG A 260 10.23 -0.29 -9.97
C ARG A 260 9.04 0.08 -10.85
N SER A 261 8.16 0.93 -10.32
CA SER A 261 7.46 1.94 -11.12
C SER A 261 8.30 3.22 -11.11
N SER A 262 9.26 3.38 -12.01
CA SER A 262 10.00 4.65 -12.12
C SER A 262 9.05 5.75 -12.59
N GLY A 263 9.22 6.98 -12.07
CA GLY A 263 8.42 8.13 -12.52
C GLY A 263 8.58 8.40 -14.03
N PRO A 264 7.67 9.16 -14.64
CA PRO A 264 7.68 9.43 -16.08
C PRO A 264 8.89 10.29 -16.45
N CYS A 265 9.93 9.70 -17.06
CA CYS A 265 11.14 10.41 -17.45
C CYS A 265 11.66 10.02 -18.85
N PHE A 266 12.54 10.84 -19.40
CA PHE A 266 13.27 10.63 -20.65
C PHE A 266 14.77 10.71 -20.43
N THR A 267 15.58 10.17 -21.33
CA THR A 267 17.03 10.44 -21.32
C THR A 267 17.35 11.85 -21.85
N GLY A 268 18.48 12.42 -21.41
CA GLY A 268 18.85 13.80 -21.75
C GLY A 268 19.08 14.11 -23.23
N ASN A 269 19.45 13.10 -24.01
CA ASN A 269 19.70 13.19 -25.45
C ASN A 269 18.42 13.20 -26.31
N CYS A 270 17.24 12.96 -25.72
CA CYS A 270 15.98 13.12 -26.43
C CYS A 270 15.69 14.60 -26.70
N HIS A 271 15.11 14.89 -27.86
CA HIS A 271 14.82 16.25 -28.32
C HIS A 271 13.35 16.59 -28.13
N ILE A 272 13.08 17.71 -27.47
CA ILE A 272 11.74 18.26 -27.30
C ILE A 272 11.50 19.37 -28.33
N ARG A 273 10.29 19.44 -28.88
CA ARG A 273 9.89 20.50 -29.81
C ARG A 273 9.61 21.80 -29.05
N ILE A 274 10.35 22.85 -29.40
CA ILE A 274 10.17 24.18 -28.84
C ILE A 274 9.20 24.99 -29.70
N SER A 275 8.55 25.98 -29.07
CA SER A 275 7.73 26.97 -29.77
C SER A 275 8.23 28.36 -29.40
N SER A 276 8.77 29.09 -30.39
CA SER A 276 9.18 30.48 -30.21
C SER A 276 8.14 31.41 -30.83
N LYS A 277 7.95 32.59 -30.22
CA LYS A 277 7.19 33.70 -30.81
C LYS A 277 7.94 34.33 -32.01
N GLU A 278 9.24 34.08 -32.14
CA GLU A 278 10.16 34.78 -33.05
C GLU A 278 10.69 33.90 -34.19
N SER A 279 10.40 32.59 -34.17
CA SER A 279 10.92 31.66 -35.17
C SER A 279 9.81 31.08 -36.04
N GLU A 280 9.82 31.46 -37.32
CA GLU A 280 9.04 30.84 -38.39
C GLU A 280 9.44 29.36 -38.67
N LEU A 281 10.41 28.81 -37.92
CA LEU A 281 10.78 27.40 -38.03
C LEU A 281 9.79 26.54 -37.26
N ILE A 282 8.84 25.98 -38.01
CA ILE A 282 7.72 25.18 -37.52
C ILE A 282 8.15 24.00 -36.64
N ASN A 283 9.40 23.50 -36.73
CA ASN A 283 9.86 22.27 -36.08
C ASN A 283 11.20 22.38 -35.32
N ALA A 284 11.54 23.54 -34.75
CA ALA A 284 12.76 23.64 -33.94
C ALA A 284 12.70 22.70 -32.71
N THR A 285 13.82 22.07 -32.38
CA THR A 285 13.94 21.18 -31.22
C THR A 285 15.19 21.50 -30.39
N ILE A 286 15.19 21.08 -29.12
CA ILE A 286 16.34 21.16 -28.22
C ILE A 286 16.44 19.85 -27.43
N SER A 287 17.64 19.42 -27.04
CA SER A 287 17.79 18.27 -26.15
C SER A 287 17.22 18.57 -24.75
N LEU A 288 16.67 17.55 -24.07
CA LEU A 288 16.05 17.69 -22.75
C LEU A 288 17.04 18.15 -21.68
N GLU A 289 18.30 17.73 -21.76
CA GLU A 289 19.38 18.22 -20.89
C GLU A 289 19.64 19.73 -21.01
N ASN A 290 19.23 20.33 -22.14
CA ASN A 290 19.37 21.76 -22.44
C ASN A 290 18.05 22.54 -22.27
N LEU A 291 16.93 21.86 -21.99
CA LEU A 291 15.65 22.52 -21.69
C LEU A 291 15.72 23.28 -20.37
N ARG A 292 15.20 24.50 -20.32
CA ARG A 292 15.22 25.35 -19.11
C ARG A 292 13.85 25.93 -18.79
N PRO A 293 13.57 26.21 -17.51
CA PRO A 293 12.40 27.00 -17.13
C PRO A 293 12.34 28.33 -17.89
N GLY A 294 11.13 28.76 -18.25
CA GLY A 294 10.88 29.96 -19.06
C GLY A 294 10.94 29.73 -20.57
N MET A 295 11.43 28.57 -21.04
CA MET A 295 11.34 28.21 -22.46
C MET A 295 9.92 27.78 -22.82
N SER A 296 9.48 28.08 -24.04
CA SER A 296 8.17 27.68 -24.53
C SER A 296 8.28 26.43 -25.41
N VAL A 297 7.41 25.45 -25.16
CA VAL A 297 7.36 24.16 -25.86
C VAL A 297 6.06 23.97 -26.59
N TRP A 298 6.09 23.17 -27.65
CA TRP A 298 4.86 22.81 -28.36
C TRP A 298 4.04 21.80 -27.54
N THR A 299 2.73 22.03 -27.48
CA THR A 299 1.75 21.06 -26.94
C THR A 299 0.58 20.90 -27.93
N PRO A 300 -0.22 19.83 -27.82
CA PRO A 300 -1.46 19.67 -28.61
C PRO A 300 -2.46 20.81 -28.45
N HIS A 301 -2.36 21.61 -27.38
CA HIS A 301 -3.26 22.72 -27.08
C HIS A 301 -2.56 24.09 -27.07
N GLY A 302 -1.58 24.20 -27.97
CA GLY A 302 -0.82 25.43 -28.21
C GLY A 302 0.43 25.52 -27.34
N PRO A 303 1.28 26.53 -27.56
CA PRO A 303 2.53 26.67 -26.81
C PRO A 303 2.29 26.80 -25.31
N ARG A 304 3.17 26.21 -24.50
CA ARG A 304 3.17 26.36 -23.03
C ARG A 304 4.57 26.63 -22.52
N GLU A 305 4.69 27.46 -21.51
CA GLU A 305 5.96 27.73 -20.83
C GLU A 305 6.36 26.55 -19.93
N VAL A 306 7.64 26.20 -19.93
CA VAL A 306 8.24 25.24 -19.02
C VAL A 306 8.41 25.90 -17.66
N ARG A 307 7.71 25.39 -16.64
CA ARG A 307 7.80 25.91 -15.27
C ARG A 307 8.98 25.33 -14.52
N ALA A 308 9.22 24.03 -14.68
CA ALA A 308 10.34 23.34 -14.06
C ALA A 308 10.80 22.15 -14.91
N VAL A 309 12.08 21.83 -14.79
CA VAL A 309 12.66 20.61 -15.36
C VAL A 309 13.36 19.88 -14.21
N LEU A 310 12.92 18.65 -13.97
CA LEU A 310 13.45 17.77 -12.95
C LEU A 310 14.49 16.84 -13.58
N GLN A 311 15.74 16.97 -13.14
CA GLN A 311 16.81 16.02 -13.45
C GLN A 311 16.89 14.98 -12.33
N THR A 312 16.83 13.70 -12.67
CA THR A 312 17.04 12.59 -11.75
C THR A 312 18.25 11.78 -12.17
N SER A 313 19.27 11.71 -11.31
CA SER A 313 20.44 10.88 -11.59
C SER A 313 20.14 9.42 -11.27
N VAL A 314 20.30 8.55 -12.26
CA VAL A 314 19.94 7.14 -12.17
C VAL A 314 21.11 6.25 -12.57
N ASN A 315 21.14 5.06 -11.97
CA ASN A 315 22.15 4.07 -12.26
C ASN A 315 21.48 2.73 -12.57
N HIS A 316 21.76 2.16 -13.74
CA HIS A 316 21.24 0.86 -14.19
C HIS A 316 19.71 0.75 -14.09
N ILE A 317 19.00 1.61 -14.80
CA ILE A 317 17.56 1.52 -15.01
C ILE A 317 17.23 0.94 -16.39
N ASP A 318 16.01 0.46 -16.57
CA ASP A 318 15.50 0.12 -17.90
C ASP A 318 14.90 1.34 -18.57
N ILE A 319 15.14 1.46 -19.87
CA ILE A 319 14.46 2.38 -20.78
C ILE A 319 13.93 1.60 -21.98
N CYS A 320 12.81 2.07 -22.53
CA CYS A 320 12.30 1.65 -23.82
C CYS A 320 12.90 2.52 -24.92
N LYS A 321 13.25 1.90 -26.05
CA LYS A 321 13.64 2.61 -27.25
C LYS A 321 12.57 2.45 -28.33
N ILE A 322 12.00 3.56 -28.80
CA ILE A 322 10.96 3.60 -29.84
C ILE A 322 11.41 4.58 -30.91
N GLY A 323 12.06 4.07 -31.96
CA GLY A 323 12.78 4.91 -32.92
C GLY A 323 13.95 5.62 -32.23
N THR A 324 13.93 6.95 -32.21
CA THR A 324 14.92 7.78 -31.50
C THR A 324 14.52 8.08 -30.05
N LEU A 325 13.26 7.83 -29.65
CA LEU A 325 12.78 8.10 -28.30
C LEU A 325 13.39 7.10 -27.31
N GLN A 326 13.98 7.60 -26.24
CA GLN A 326 14.50 6.85 -25.10
C GLN A 326 13.79 7.30 -23.82
N ILE A 327 12.92 6.43 -23.31
CA ILE A 327 11.90 6.80 -22.32
C ILE A 327 11.76 5.71 -21.25
N THR A 328 11.39 6.06 -20.02
CA THR A 328 11.13 5.04 -18.99
C THR A 328 9.91 4.19 -19.36
N PRO A 329 9.88 2.88 -19.00
CA PRO A 329 8.85 1.95 -19.49
C PRO A 329 7.42 2.31 -19.11
N TRP A 330 7.26 3.06 -18.01
CA TRP A 330 5.99 3.46 -17.42
C TRP A 330 5.64 4.94 -17.64
N HIS A 331 6.28 5.61 -18.60
CA HIS A 331 5.96 6.98 -18.95
C HIS A 331 4.87 7.01 -20.03
N PRO A 332 3.63 7.46 -19.74
CA PRO A 332 2.55 7.46 -20.73
C PRO A 332 2.89 8.25 -22.00
N MET A 333 2.66 7.63 -23.15
CA MET A 333 2.82 8.26 -24.47
C MET A 333 1.60 7.95 -25.34
N ARG A 334 1.34 8.82 -26.31
CA ARG A 334 0.20 8.67 -27.21
C ARG A 334 0.57 7.84 -28.44
N ILE A 335 -0.18 6.77 -28.67
CA ILE A 335 0.00 5.83 -29.77
C ILE A 335 -1.36 5.58 -30.41
N GLN A 336 -1.49 5.82 -31.72
CA GLN A 336 -2.76 5.66 -32.43
C GLN A 336 -3.95 6.38 -31.77
N ASN A 337 -3.69 7.57 -31.20
CA ASN A 337 -4.62 8.41 -30.42
C ASN A 337 -4.99 7.91 -29.01
N GLU A 338 -4.48 6.78 -28.56
CA GLU A 338 -4.68 6.29 -27.19
C GLU A 338 -3.42 6.49 -26.33
N TRP A 339 -3.59 6.62 -25.02
CA TRP A 339 -2.48 6.69 -24.08
C TRP A 339 -2.04 5.30 -23.66
N GLU A 340 -0.74 5.01 -23.78
CA GLU A 340 -0.20 3.67 -23.54
C GLU A 340 1.21 3.76 -22.93
N PHE A 341 1.65 2.68 -22.28
CA PHE A 341 3.01 2.58 -21.76
C PHE A 341 4.01 2.11 -22.81
N PRO A 342 5.21 2.73 -22.92
CA PRO A 342 6.28 2.34 -23.82
C PRO A 342 6.64 0.85 -23.73
N LEU A 343 6.54 0.26 -22.53
CA LEU A 343 6.78 -1.17 -22.29
C LEU A 343 5.90 -2.07 -23.17
N ASN A 344 4.64 -1.66 -23.39
CA ASN A 344 3.65 -2.49 -24.08
C ASN A 344 3.78 -2.40 -25.61
N VAL A 345 4.57 -1.45 -26.12
CA VAL A 345 4.69 -1.17 -27.56
C VAL A 345 6.09 -1.31 -28.12
N THR A 346 7.11 -1.31 -27.27
CA THR A 346 8.50 -1.41 -27.73
C THR A 346 8.77 -2.76 -28.40
N LYS A 347 9.26 -2.73 -29.64
CA LYS A 347 9.71 -3.93 -30.36
C LYS A 347 11.18 -4.27 -30.08
N GLU A 348 11.96 -3.27 -29.69
CA GLU A 348 13.39 -3.41 -29.39
C GLU A 348 13.63 -3.94 -27.96
N GLY A 349 12.57 -4.08 -27.17
CA GLY A 349 12.62 -4.49 -25.76
C GLY A 349 13.20 -3.41 -24.85
N LEU A 350 13.66 -3.84 -23.67
CA LEU A 350 14.27 -2.97 -22.66
C LEU A 350 15.79 -2.85 -22.86
N GLN A 351 16.32 -1.66 -22.62
CA GLN A 351 17.75 -1.33 -22.65
C GLN A 351 18.19 -0.76 -21.30
N TYR A 352 19.40 -1.12 -20.86
CA TYR A 352 19.96 -0.55 -19.64
C TYR A 352 20.49 0.86 -19.88
N PHE A 353 20.23 1.75 -18.93
CA PHE A 353 20.70 3.12 -18.93
C PHE A 353 21.24 3.53 -17.57
N SER A 354 22.35 4.27 -17.58
CA SER A 354 22.91 4.99 -16.44
C SER A 354 23.23 6.40 -16.90
N GLY A 355 22.87 7.38 -16.10
CA GLY A 355 22.99 8.79 -16.45
C GLY A 355 21.84 9.60 -15.86
N ASP A 356 21.53 10.72 -16.47
CA ASP A 356 20.44 11.58 -16.03
C ASP A 356 19.18 11.37 -16.87
N ILE A 357 18.04 11.29 -16.18
CA ILE A 357 16.71 11.29 -16.78
C ILE A 357 15.94 12.55 -16.39
N TYR A 358 15.03 12.97 -17.25
CA TYR A 358 14.39 14.28 -17.17
C TYR A 358 12.87 14.16 -17.21
N SER A 359 12.21 14.91 -16.33
CA SER A 359 10.76 15.15 -16.34
C SER A 359 10.49 16.64 -16.43
N VAL A 360 9.37 17.01 -17.07
CA VAL A 360 9.02 18.41 -17.32
C VAL A 360 7.72 18.74 -16.60
N LEU A 361 7.65 19.92 -16.00
CA LEU A 361 6.43 20.54 -15.49
C LEU A 361 6.17 21.80 -16.32
N LEU A 362 4.99 21.91 -16.92
CA LEU A 362 4.57 23.10 -17.68
C LEU A 362 3.88 24.11 -16.76
N GLU A 363 3.54 25.28 -17.29
CA GLU A 363 2.63 26.22 -16.63
C GLU A 363 1.25 25.58 -16.38
N PRO A 364 0.50 26.03 -15.36
CA PRO A 364 -0.76 25.39 -15.00
C PRO A 364 -1.82 25.59 -16.09
N ASP A 365 -2.57 24.53 -16.36
CA ASP A 365 -3.71 24.53 -17.26
C ASP A 365 -4.74 23.52 -16.74
N SER A 366 -6.03 23.85 -16.85
CA SER A 366 -7.13 22.96 -16.44
C SER A 366 -7.34 21.79 -17.41
N ASN A 367 -6.85 21.90 -18.64
CA ASN A 367 -6.97 20.87 -19.65
C ASN A 367 -5.77 19.92 -19.60
N SER A 368 -6.01 18.63 -19.33
CA SER A 368 -4.97 17.61 -19.22
C SER A 368 -4.16 17.42 -20.51
N GLU A 369 -4.75 17.64 -21.68
CA GLU A 369 -4.05 17.54 -22.96
C GLU A 369 -3.10 18.72 -23.23
N ALA A 370 -3.21 19.82 -22.47
CA ALA A 370 -2.21 20.89 -22.48
C ALA A 370 -0.92 20.49 -21.72
N HIS A 371 -0.98 19.43 -20.92
CA HIS A 371 0.17 18.85 -20.20
C HIS A 371 0.81 17.69 -20.95
N ALA A 372 0.91 17.82 -22.27
CA ALA A 372 1.57 16.87 -23.15
C ALA A 372 2.54 17.59 -24.09
N ILE A 373 3.72 16.99 -24.30
CA ILE A 373 4.81 17.55 -25.09
C ILE A 373 5.19 16.64 -26.24
N MET A 374 5.73 17.21 -27.32
CA MET A 374 6.32 16.43 -28.41
C MET A 374 7.80 16.19 -28.12
N VAL A 375 8.15 14.93 -27.88
CA VAL A 375 9.54 14.47 -27.72
C VAL A 375 9.87 13.51 -28.84
N GLU A 376 10.90 13.83 -29.60
CA GLU A 376 11.20 13.24 -30.89
C GLU A 376 9.99 13.39 -31.84
N ASN A 377 9.27 12.30 -32.11
CA ASN A 377 8.05 12.29 -32.92
C ASN A 377 6.85 11.69 -32.17
N HIS A 378 6.90 11.72 -30.84
CA HIS A 378 5.86 11.14 -29.98
C HIS A 378 5.32 12.18 -29.00
N ILE A 379 4.02 12.10 -28.74
CA ILE A 379 3.36 12.91 -27.72
C ILE A 379 3.47 12.16 -26.40
N CYS A 380 4.05 12.81 -25.39
CA CYS A 380 4.29 12.22 -24.08
C CYS A 380 3.75 13.15 -22.99
N VAL A 381 3.33 12.57 -21.86
CA VAL A 381 2.74 13.32 -20.76
C VAL A 381 3.80 14.11 -19.98
N THR A 382 3.41 15.20 -19.35
CA THR A 382 4.26 15.97 -18.41
C THR A 382 3.76 15.80 -16.97
N LEU A 383 4.56 16.24 -16.00
CA LEU A 383 4.11 16.29 -14.60
C LEU A 383 3.00 17.33 -14.44
N GLY A 384 2.11 17.13 -13.47
CA GLY A 384 1.02 18.05 -13.14
C GLY A 384 -0.17 17.99 -14.10
N HIS A 385 -0.38 16.87 -14.79
CA HIS A 385 -1.31 16.76 -15.92
C HIS A 385 -2.80 16.75 -15.56
N GLY A 386 -3.18 16.87 -14.28
CA GLY A 386 -4.57 17.04 -13.84
C GLY A 386 -5.41 15.76 -13.76
N ILE A 387 -4.82 14.57 -13.97
CA ILE A 387 -5.55 13.29 -13.91
C ILE A 387 -5.09 12.52 -12.67
N LEU A 388 -5.92 12.50 -11.63
CA LEU A 388 -5.55 11.97 -10.32
C LEU A 388 -5.90 10.50 -10.15
N THR A 389 -7.06 10.09 -10.67
CA THR A 389 -7.67 8.77 -10.48
C THR A 389 -8.39 8.32 -11.75
N GLY A 390 -8.82 7.05 -11.78
CA GLY A 390 -9.55 6.45 -12.89
C GLY A 390 -8.73 5.47 -13.72
N GLU A 391 -9.31 5.05 -14.86
CA GLU A 391 -8.75 4.02 -15.75
C GLU A 391 -7.75 4.57 -16.79
N ASP A 392 -7.61 5.89 -16.89
CA ASP A 392 -6.60 6.50 -17.77
C ASP A 392 -5.20 6.12 -17.27
N VAL A 393 -4.33 5.62 -18.15
CA VAL A 393 -2.97 5.18 -17.77
C VAL A 393 -2.10 6.31 -17.20
N ARG A 394 -2.49 7.57 -17.41
CA ARG A 394 -1.86 8.74 -16.80
C ARG A 394 -2.26 8.94 -15.34
N ALA A 395 -3.38 8.38 -14.89
CA ALA A 395 -3.93 8.64 -13.56
C ALA A 395 -2.91 8.35 -12.44
N HIS A 396 -2.55 9.41 -11.70
CA HIS A 396 -1.58 9.30 -10.62
C HIS A 396 -1.77 10.40 -9.56
N GLU A 397 -1.82 10.02 -8.28
CA GLU A 397 -2.06 10.94 -7.15
C GLU A 397 -1.02 12.07 -7.06
N LEU A 398 0.27 11.74 -7.15
CA LEU A 398 1.32 12.77 -7.26
C LEU A 398 1.37 13.39 -8.65
N PHE A 399 1.75 12.64 -9.69
CA PHE A 399 2.07 13.22 -11.00
C PHE A 399 0.90 13.90 -11.71
N GLY A 400 -0.35 13.59 -11.36
CA GLY A 400 -1.53 14.31 -11.83
C GLY A 400 -1.84 15.59 -11.05
N ASP A 401 -1.40 15.71 -9.80
CA ASP A 401 -1.68 16.90 -8.97
C ASP A 401 -0.62 17.98 -9.20
N TYR A 402 -0.99 18.98 -10.00
CA TYR A 402 -0.13 20.13 -10.30
C TYR A 402 0.39 20.83 -9.04
N GLN A 403 -0.50 21.08 -8.07
CA GLN A 403 -0.15 21.84 -6.86
C GLN A 403 0.74 21.03 -5.92
N LEU A 404 0.49 19.73 -5.81
CA LEU A 404 1.32 18.85 -5.01
C LEU A 404 2.72 18.67 -5.64
N VAL A 405 2.80 18.43 -6.95
CA VAL A 405 4.08 18.32 -7.66
C VAL A 405 4.88 19.61 -7.52
N SER A 406 4.28 20.78 -7.79
CA SER A 406 4.97 22.07 -7.68
C SER A 406 5.58 22.27 -6.30
N ARG A 407 4.80 22.03 -5.23
CA ARG A 407 5.29 22.12 -3.84
C ARG A 407 6.42 21.15 -3.53
N LYS A 408 6.35 19.91 -4.03
CA LYS A 408 7.40 18.90 -3.81
C LYS A 408 8.68 19.27 -4.57
N LEU A 409 8.56 19.76 -5.80
CA LEU A 409 9.67 20.22 -6.64
C LEU A 409 10.39 21.44 -6.04
N GLU A 410 9.66 22.41 -5.48
CA GLU A 410 10.23 23.58 -4.80
C GLU A 410 11.16 23.23 -3.64
N SER A 411 10.99 22.04 -3.06
CA SER A 411 11.80 21.57 -1.94
C SER A 411 13.11 20.86 -2.34
N LEU A 412 13.33 20.68 -3.64
CA LEU A 412 14.52 20.03 -4.18
C LEU A 412 15.69 21.01 -4.38
N PRO A 413 16.93 20.53 -4.29
CA PRO A 413 18.09 21.34 -4.63
C PRO A 413 18.04 21.79 -6.09
N LYS A 414 18.48 23.02 -6.33
CA LYS A 414 18.59 23.61 -7.67
C LYS A 414 20.04 23.56 -8.13
N LEU A 415 20.29 22.97 -9.30
CA LEU A 415 21.60 22.92 -9.93
C LEU A 415 22.01 24.30 -10.47
N PRO A 416 23.32 24.55 -10.70
CA PRO A 416 23.81 25.81 -11.26
C PRO A 416 23.18 26.18 -12.61
N ASN A 417 22.79 25.17 -13.39
CA ASN A 417 22.13 25.35 -14.69
C ASN A 417 20.63 25.65 -14.58
N GLY A 418 20.07 25.75 -13.37
CA GLY A 418 18.67 26.09 -13.12
C GLY A 418 17.71 24.89 -13.01
N LEU A 419 18.18 23.67 -13.23
CA LEU A 419 17.39 22.45 -13.11
C LEU A 419 17.18 22.08 -11.63
N LEU A 420 16.07 21.41 -11.33
CA LEU A 420 15.85 20.79 -10.03
C LEU A 420 16.46 19.40 -10.02
N HIS A 421 17.13 19.01 -8.94
CA HIS A 421 17.83 17.73 -8.86
C HIS A 421 17.20 16.80 -7.84
N SER A 422 16.99 15.57 -8.30
CA SER A 422 16.56 14.45 -7.49
C SER A 422 17.53 13.28 -7.62
N ILE A 423 17.66 12.52 -6.54
CA ILE A 423 18.38 11.23 -6.52
C ILE A 423 17.42 10.04 -6.48
N GLY A 424 16.10 10.28 -6.48
CA GLY A 424 15.10 9.22 -6.43
C GLY A 424 13.69 9.72 -6.11
N VAL A 425 12.81 8.78 -5.82
CA VAL A 425 11.41 9.04 -5.49
C VAL A 425 11.11 8.57 -4.08
N GLU A 426 10.27 9.32 -3.37
CA GLU A 426 9.71 8.92 -2.08
C GLU A 426 8.46 8.09 -2.35
N ARG A 427 8.29 6.97 -1.63
CA ARG A 427 7.10 6.11 -1.73
C ARG A 427 6.31 6.15 -0.43
N SER A 428 4.99 6.15 -0.55
CA SER A 428 4.11 6.05 0.61
C SER A 428 4.36 4.71 1.30
N PRO A 429 4.61 4.70 2.62
CA PRO A 429 4.69 3.49 3.42
C PRO A 429 3.44 2.61 3.31
N GLU A 430 2.27 3.21 3.09
CA GLU A 430 0.96 2.56 3.07
C GLU A 430 0.62 1.99 1.69
N SER A 431 0.80 2.78 0.61
CA SER A 431 0.35 2.39 -0.74
C SER A 431 1.47 1.87 -1.63
N GLY A 432 2.74 2.10 -1.28
CA GLY A 432 3.91 1.81 -2.13
C GLY A 432 3.99 2.71 -3.38
N ARG A 433 3.02 3.61 -3.59
CA ARG A 433 2.99 4.54 -4.72
C ARG A 433 3.95 5.71 -4.47
N ILE A 434 4.37 6.36 -5.55
CA ILE A 434 5.24 7.53 -5.45
C ILE A 434 4.46 8.69 -4.82
N CYS A 435 4.97 9.25 -3.74
CA CYS A 435 4.37 10.38 -3.01
C CYS A 435 5.30 11.60 -2.90
N GLY A 436 6.53 11.50 -3.44
CA GLY A 436 7.47 12.62 -3.46
C GLY A 436 8.75 12.35 -4.22
N PHE A 437 9.70 13.27 -4.06
CA PHE A 437 11.03 13.23 -4.66
C PHE A 437 12.10 13.38 -3.58
N ILE A 438 13.23 12.71 -3.75
CA ILE A 438 14.33 12.74 -2.77
C ILE A 438 15.42 13.67 -3.29
N GLY A 439 15.62 14.82 -2.62
CA GLY A 439 16.74 15.72 -2.89
C GLY A 439 18.03 15.24 -2.21
N GLY A 440 19.19 15.51 -2.82
CA GLY A 440 20.51 15.11 -2.30
C GLY A 440 20.79 15.58 -0.86
N ASP A 441 20.30 16.76 -0.48
CA ASP A 441 20.52 17.36 0.85
C ASP A 441 19.67 16.71 1.97
N ARG A 442 18.61 15.97 1.62
CA ARG A 442 17.68 15.35 2.60
C ARG A 442 18.14 14.01 3.13
N LEU A 443 19.05 13.31 2.43
CA LEU A 443 19.56 12.00 2.88
C LEU A 443 20.27 12.09 4.25
N LEU A 444 20.90 13.23 4.55
CA LEU A 444 21.63 13.45 5.80
C LEU A 444 20.75 13.96 6.96
N LYS A 445 19.56 14.52 6.69
CA LYS A 445 18.63 14.99 7.74
C LYS A 445 17.64 13.91 8.20
N ALA A 446 17.25 12.99 7.32
CA ALA A 446 16.32 11.90 7.65
C ALA A 446 16.89 10.90 8.68
N LEU A 447 18.22 10.85 8.85
CA LEU A 447 18.91 10.00 9.82
C LEU A 447 18.84 10.51 11.28
N ASN A 448 18.23 11.67 11.54
CA ASN A 448 18.36 12.37 12.83
C ASN A 448 17.03 12.73 13.54
N VAL A 449 15.92 12.03 13.31
CA VAL A 449 14.66 12.32 14.02
C VAL A 449 14.39 11.28 15.13
N PRO A 450 14.54 11.63 16.41
CA PRO A 450 14.12 10.77 17.51
C PRO A 450 12.60 10.85 17.71
N CYS A 451 11.97 9.68 17.79
CA CYS A 451 10.53 9.49 18.03
C CYS A 451 10.17 9.83 19.49
N LYS A 452 9.19 10.72 19.70
CA LYS A 452 8.53 10.94 21.00
C LYS A 452 7.03 10.69 20.84
N ILE A 453 6.44 9.99 21.81
CA ILE A 453 5.01 9.67 21.87
C ILE A 453 4.46 10.28 23.16
N GLU A 454 3.41 11.09 23.06
CA GLU A 454 2.57 11.56 24.17
C GLU A 454 1.10 11.27 23.79
N GLY A 455 0.27 10.91 24.77
CA GLY A 455 -1.14 10.54 24.56
C GLY A 455 -2.07 11.23 25.55
N ASP A 456 -3.35 11.38 25.18
CA ASP A 456 -4.42 11.64 26.15
C ASP A 456 -5.85 11.31 25.66
N HIS A 457 -6.74 11.15 26.66
CA HIS A 457 -8.17 10.75 26.80
C HIS A 457 -9.25 11.39 25.85
N GLN A 458 -10.55 11.01 25.71
CA GLN A 458 -11.54 10.11 26.37
C GLN A 458 -12.85 9.93 25.49
N CYS A 459 -13.76 9.02 25.93
CA CYS A 459 -15.24 8.88 25.70
C CYS A 459 -15.84 7.79 24.75
N GLY A 460 -16.45 6.72 25.33
CA GLY A 460 -17.91 6.42 25.23
C GLY A 460 -18.54 5.16 24.54
N GLY A 461 -18.52 3.95 25.13
CA GLY A 461 -19.38 2.74 24.81
C GLY A 461 -18.80 1.33 25.18
N SER A 462 -19.61 0.35 25.65
CA SER A 462 -19.12 -0.81 26.47
C SER A 462 -18.88 -2.15 25.77
N TYR A 463 -17.59 -2.50 25.64
CA TYR A 463 -17.03 -3.82 25.30
C TYR A 463 -15.81 -4.11 26.20
N VAL A 464 -15.58 -5.37 26.59
CA VAL A 464 -14.36 -5.78 27.33
C VAL A 464 -13.32 -6.27 26.34
N LYS A 465 -12.33 -5.42 26.05
CA LYS A 465 -11.19 -5.73 25.20
C LYS A 465 -10.10 -6.44 26.02
N VAL A 466 -9.72 -7.65 25.62
CA VAL A 466 -8.50 -8.30 26.11
C VAL A 466 -7.42 -8.08 25.06
N THR A 467 -6.40 -7.31 25.42
CA THR A 467 -5.21 -7.07 24.60
C THR A 467 -4.11 -8.01 25.08
N VAL A 468 -3.63 -8.86 24.16
CA VAL A 468 -2.46 -9.71 24.33
C VAL A 468 -1.31 -9.15 23.50
#